data_AF-A0A9X2B9S0-F1
#
_entry.id   AF-A0A9X2B9S0-F1
#
_cell.length_a   1.000
_cell.length_b   1.000
_cell.length_c   1.000
_cell.angle_alpha   90.00
_cell.angle_beta   90.00
_cell.angle_gamma   90.00
#
_symmetry.space_group_name_H-M   'P 1'
#
loop_
_entity.id
_entity.type
_entity.pdbx_description
1 polymer ?
#
loop_
_entity_poly.entity_id
_entity_poly.type
_entity_poly.pdbx_seq_one_letter_code
_entity_poly.pdbx_strand_id
1 'polypeptide(L)' 'MGGLGAPEIILIIIAILLLFGGKKIPELMRGLGKGVKEFKDAQNHEPSNTTSTTSEEKRNA' A
#
# COMPACT_ATOMS: atom_id res chain seq x y z
N MET A 1 -15.31 -7.45 33.45
CA MET A 1 -16.26 -6.41 33.03
C MET A 1 -15.57 -5.54 31.99
N GLY A 2 -16.00 -5.63 30.73
CA GLY A 2 -15.76 -4.61 29.69
C GLY A 2 -14.38 -4.55 29.05
N GLY A 3 -14.02 -5.55 28.24
CA GLY A 3 -13.05 -5.34 27.15
C GLY A 3 -13.82 -5.11 25.86
N LEU A 4 -13.33 -4.25 24.97
CA LEU A 4 -13.85 -4.15 23.60
C LEU A 4 -13.73 -5.54 22.97
N GLY A 5 -14.86 -6.23 22.85
CA GLY A 5 -14.90 -7.55 22.28
C GLY A 5 -14.77 -7.47 20.77
N ALA A 6 -14.54 -8.64 20.15
CA ALA A 6 -14.71 -8.81 18.72
C ALA A 6 -16.04 -8.19 18.19
N PRO A 7 -17.21 -8.32 18.87
CA PRO A 7 -18.45 -7.71 18.39
C PRO A 7 -18.44 -6.18 18.39
N GLU A 8 -17.92 -5.50 19.43
CA GLU A 8 -17.84 -4.03 19.42
C GLU A 8 -16.93 -3.52 18.29
N ILE A 9 -15.79 -4.19 18.06
CA ILE A 9 -14.85 -3.82 17.00
C ILE A 9 -15.50 -3.98 15.61
N ILE A 10 -16.27 -5.04 15.38
CA ILE A 10 -16.98 -5.25 14.11
C ILE A 10 -18.00 -4.14 13.86
N LEU A 11 -18.72 -3.71 14.91
CA LEU A 11 -19.71 -2.64 14.84
C LEU A 11 -19.08 -1.29 14.47
N ILE A 12 -17.92 -0.98 15.07
CA ILE A 12 -17.15 0.24 14.75
C ILE A 12 -16.68 0.21 13.30
N ILE A 13 -16.13 -0.92 12.83
CA ILE A 13 -15.68 -1.08 11.45
C ILE A 13 -16.85 -0.90 10.48
N ILE A 14 -18.02 -1.48 10.77
CA ILE A 14 -19.23 -1.30 9.96
C ILE A 14 -19.66 0.17 9.93
N ALA A 15 -19.66 0.86 11.07
CA ALA A 15 -20.02 2.29 11.12
C ALA A 15 -19.07 3.13 10.25
N ILE A 16 -17.76 2.90 10.33
CA ILE A 16 -16.76 3.58 9.49
C ILE A 16 -16.97 3.22 8.00
N LEU A 17 -17.26 1.96 7.68
CA LEU A 17 -17.54 1.53 6.31
C LEU A 17 -18.82 2.16 5.74
N LEU A 18 -19.83 2.45 6.57
CA LEU A 18 -21.03 3.17 6.14
C LEU A 18 -20.75 4.65 5.89
N LEU A 19 -19.94 5.29 6.74
CA LEU A 19 -19.57 6.71 6.60
C LEU A 19 -18.65 6.96 5.40
N PHE A 20 -17.64 6.12 5.21
CA PHE A 20 -16.63 6.31 4.17
C PHE A 20 -16.90 5.46 2.92
N GLY A 21 -17.72 4.41 3.01
CA GLY A 21 -17.92 3.43 1.95
C GLY A 21 -16.79 2.41 1.86
N GLY A 22 -17.11 1.17 1.46
CA GLY A 22 -16.13 0.08 1.35
C GLY A 22 -15.02 0.30 0.31
N LYS A 23 -15.16 1.28 -0.58
CA LYS A 23 -14.15 1.60 -1.62
C LYS A 23 -13.10 2.61 -1.16
N LYS A 24 -13.41 3.51 -0.20
CA LYS A 24 -12.45 4.55 0.23
C LYS A 24 -11.34 4.01 1.11
N ILE A 25 -11.63 3.05 2.00
CA ILE A 25 -10.60 2.39 2.84
C ILE A 25 -9.48 1.74 1.99
N PRO A 26 -9.76 0.88 1.00
CA PRO A 26 -8.72 0.27 0.17
C PRO A 26 -8.03 1.29 -0.76
N GLU A 27 -8.72 2.32 -1.22
CA GLU A 27 -8.13 3.41 -2.01
C GLU A 27 -7.10 4.20 -1.20
N LEU A 28 -7.42 4.57 0.04
CA LEU A 28 -6.52 5.23 0.98
C LEU A 28 -5.35 4.33 1.39
N MET A 29 -5.59 3.04 1.66
CA MET A 29 -4.53 2.07 1.96
C MET A 29 -3.57 1.88 0.79
N ARG A 30 -4.06 1.85 -0.46
CA ARG A 30 -3.22 1.76 -1.65
C ARG A 30 -2.37 3.02 -1.83
N GLY A 31 -2.92 4.20 -1.60
CA GLY A 31 -2.18 5.46 -1.63
C GLY A 31 -1.10 5.54 -0.54
N LEU A 32 -1.47 5.24 0.70
CA LEU A 32 -0.55 5.23 1.84
C LEU A 32 0.54 4.16 1.67
N GLY A 33 0.18 2.96 1.20
CA GLY A 33 1.13 1.87 0.99
C GLY A 33 2.19 2.19 -0.06
N LYS A 34 1.81 2.88 -1.15
CA LYS A 34 2.76 3.39 -2.13
C LYS A 34 3.68 4.44 -1.54
N GLY A 35 3.13 5.43 -0.82
CA GLY A 35 3.92 6.48 -0.17
C GLY A 35 4.90 5.93 0.87
N VAL A 36 4.48 4.95 1.68
CA VAL A 36 5.35 4.26 2.65
C VAL A 36 6.43 3.44 1.94
N LYS A 37 6.09 2.78 0.82
CA LYS A 37 7.06 2.03 0.02
C LYS A 37 8.14 2.95 -0.57
N GLU A 38 7.73 4.04 -1.22
CA GLU A 38 8.64 5.04 -1.80
C GLU A 38 9.49 5.72 -0.70
N PHE A 39 8.89 6.02 0.44
CA PHE A 39 9.61 6.57 1.60
C PHE A 39 10.66 5.57 2.13
N LYS A 40 10.31 4.28 2.20
CA LYS A 40 11.25 3.24 2.62
C LYS A 40 12.39 3.06 1.62
N ASP A 41 12.09 3.12 0.32
CA ASP A 41 13.05 3.00 -0.78
C ASP A 41 14.06 4.15 -0.75
N ALA A 42 13.57 5.39 -0.60
CA ALA A 42 14.39 6.59 -0.49
C ALA A 42 15.23 6.62 0.79
N GLN A 43 14.69 6.10 1.91
CA GLN A 43 15.43 5.99 3.17
C GLN A 43 16.53 4.93 3.14
N ASN A 44 16.35 3.84 2.39
CA ASN A 44 17.31 2.75 2.36
C ASN A 44 18.51 3.00 1.44
N HIS A 45 18.52 4.06 0.61
CA HIS A 45 19.65 4.50 -0.22
C HIS A 45 20.52 3.34 -0.75
N GLU A 46 19.87 2.31 -1.27
CA GLU A 46 20.56 1.21 -1.92
C GLU A 46 20.49 1.51 -3.42
N PRO A 47 21.60 1.84 -4.09
CA PRO A 47 21.66 1.80 -5.54
C PRO A 47 21.65 0.33 -5.98
N SER A 48 20.58 -0.43 -5.70
CA SER A 48 20.42 -1.79 -6.22
C SER A 48 19.42 -1.79 -7.38
N ASN A 49 20.03 -1.74 -8.56
CA ASN A 49 19.53 -2.29 -9.82
C ASN A 49 18.16 -1.80 -10.31
N THR A 50 18.21 -0.68 -11.03
CA THR A 50 17.58 -0.59 -12.34
C THR A 50 18.09 -1.73 -13.25
N THR A 51 17.50 -2.92 -13.15
CA THR A 51 17.70 -3.99 -14.15
C THR A 51 16.37 -4.62 -14.48
N SER A 52 15.56 -3.92 -15.29
CA SER A 52 14.57 -4.55 -16.16
C SER A 52 14.06 -3.53 -17.16
N THR A 53 14.80 -3.40 -18.27
CA THR A 53 14.34 -3.07 -19.65
C THR A 53 15.38 -2.18 -20.35
N THR A 54 16.34 -2.82 -21.02
CA THR A 54 16.76 -2.44 -22.38
C THR A 54 17.08 -3.74 -23.11
N SER A 55 16.03 -4.42 -23.56
CA SER A 55 16.11 -5.33 -24.70
C SER A 55 15.92 -4.48 -25.94
N GLU A 56 17.00 -3.87 -26.46
CA GLU A 56 17.02 -3.31 -27.82
C GLU A 56 18.43 -3.45 -28.43
N GLU A 57 18.47 -4.23 -29.51
CA GLU A 57 19.01 -3.82 -30.82
C GLU A 57 20.46 -3.32 -30.91
N LYS A 58 21.39 -4.24 -31.22
CA LYS A 58 22.44 -4.17 -32.29
C LYS A 58 23.60 -5.10 -31.94
N ARG A 59 23.52 -6.33 -32.45
CA ARG A 59 24.70 -7.18 -32.71
C ARG A 59 24.57 -7.77 -34.11
N ASN A 60 24.65 -6.88 -35.09
CA ASN A 60 24.93 -7.23 -36.48
C ASN A 60 25.82 -6.11 -37.02
N ALA A 61 27.13 -6.28 -36.83
CA ALA A 61 28.22 -5.55 -37.45
C ALA A 61 29.49 -6.38 -37.25
#